data_AF-A0A929WAB1-F1
#
_entry.id   AF-A0A929WAB1-F1
#
_cell.length_a   1.000
_cell.length_b   1.000
_cell.length_c   1.000
_cell.angle_alpha   90.00
_cell.angle_beta   90.00
_cell.angle_gamma   90.00
#
_symmetry.space_group_name_H-M   'P 1'
#
loop_
_entity.id
_entity.type
_entity.pdbx_description
1 polymer ?
#
loop_
_entity_poly.entity_id
_entity_poly.type
_entity_poly.pdbx_seq_one_letter_code
_entity_poly.pdbx_strand_id
1 'polypeptide(L)'
;MSTENFIITKRDGSEEPFCIDKIKNAIMKACAASGDQLDAEALERIMSHLHFCNGMNVENIQNQVEVALMKEEHYNAAKTFIVYRNRHTEDRQTAQKLRFLIDYCNADNAATGSKFDANANVENKNLATLIGEIPKGDFIRLNRRLLCDKLKEMYGKETADRYLYLLDHHYIYKNDETSLANYCASITMYPWLLNGTKSIGGNSTAPTNLKSFCGGFINMVFIVSSMLSGAIATVEFLMYMSYFLEKEYGENYYLRADEIVDSSLRHRTIDKVITDCFEQIVYSINQPTGARNFQSVFWNISYYDRFYFESLFGEFRFPDGSRPHWEPLSWLQKRFMNWFNQERTKCVLTFPVETMALLCKDGDVIDQEYADFTAEMYAKGHSFFTYMSDNADSLASCCRLRNEIQDNGFSYSLGAGGVSTGSKSVLTVNLNRCVQQATREGRDYVEYLDEIIDLMHKVQMAYNENLEWMRKRGLLPLFDAGYINIKRQYLTIGVNGMVEAAESLGITISDNEEYCNFVERILSLIESYNKKYRSKDLLFNCEMIPAENVGVKHARWDREDGYYVPRDCYNSYFYIV
;
A
#
# COMPACT_ATOMS: atom_id res chain seq x y z
N MET A 1 39.87 -16.61 -34.09
CA MET A 1 38.41 -16.81 -34.28
C MET A 1 37.86 -15.50 -34.84
N SER A 2 37.12 -15.53 -35.95
CA SER A 2 36.49 -14.30 -36.47
C SER A 2 35.36 -13.90 -35.53
N THR A 3 35.48 -12.72 -34.94
CA THR A 3 34.47 -12.09 -34.07
C THR A 3 33.61 -11.08 -34.83
N GLU A 4 33.74 -11.01 -36.17
CA GLU A 4 33.15 -9.96 -37.02
C GLU A 4 31.61 -9.91 -36.99
N ASN A 5 30.95 -11.00 -36.57
CA ASN A 5 29.48 -11.09 -36.48
C ASN A 5 28.95 -11.24 -35.05
N PHE A 6 29.78 -11.01 -34.03
CA PHE A 6 29.30 -11.11 -32.65
C PHE A 6 28.46 -9.89 -32.29
N ILE A 7 27.36 -10.15 -31.61
CA ILE A 7 26.48 -9.16 -31.00
C ILE A 7 26.72 -9.21 -29.49
N ILE A 8 26.79 -8.04 -28.86
CA ILE A 8 26.89 -7.89 -27.41
C ILE A 8 25.67 -7.18 -26.87
N THR A 9 25.28 -7.53 -25.65
CA THR A 9 24.16 -6.90 -24.95
C THR A 9 24.69 -5.80 -24.04
N LYS A 10 24.20 -4.57 -24.26
CA LYS A 10 24.47 -3.42 -23.40
C LYS A 10 23.74 -3.54 -22.06
N ARG A 11 24.10 -2.68 -21.12
CA ARG A 11 23.51 -2.64 -19.78
C ARG A 11 22.02 -2.26 -19.77
N ASP A 12 21.54 -1.62 -20.83
CA ASP A 12 20.12 -1.27 -21.04
C ASP A 12 19.35 -2.37 -21.79
N GLY A 13 19.98 -3.52 -22.06
CA GLY A 13 19.39 -4.63 -22.80
C GLY A 13 19.47 -4.48 -24.32
N SER A 14 19.92 -3.34 -24.85
CA SER A 14 20.07 -3.15 -26.30
C SER A 14 21.24 -3.95 -26.85
N GLU A 15 21.10 -4.42 -28.09
CA GLU A 15 22.12 -5.18 -28.79
C GLU A 15 22.99 -4.26 -29.66
N GLU A 16 24.30 -4.48 -29.65
CA GLU A 16 25.22 -3.80 -30.58
C GLU A 16 26.26 -4.77 -31.18
N PRO A 17 26.78 -4.48 -32.39
CA PRO A 17 27.90 -5.22 -32.94
C PRO A 17 29.15 -5.12 -32.05
N PHE A 18 29.79 -6.25 -31.82
CA PHE A 18 31.05 -6.34 -31.10
C PHE A 18 32.17 -5.61 -31.86
N CYS A 19 32.93 -4.77 -31.16
CA CYS A 19 34.06 -4.06 -31.74
C CYS A 19 35.29 -4.18 -30.83
N ILE A 20 36.29 -4.93 -31.30
CA ILE A 20 37.53 -5.18 -30.54
C ILE A 20 38.34 -3.91 -30.30
N ASP A 21 38.27 -2.95 -31.23
CA ASP A 21 39.01 -1.69 -31.12
C ASP A 21 38.50 -0.82 -29.98
N LYS A 22 37.20 -0.89 -29.64
CA LYS A 22 36.67 -0.21 -28.45
C LYS A 22 37.35 -0.71 -27.17
N ILE A 23 37.67 -2.00 -27.09
CA ILE A 23 38.31 -2.63 -25.93
C ILE A 23 39.77 -2.21 -25.85
N LYS A 24 40.52 -2.32 -26.96
CA LYS A 24 41.92 -1.86 -27.05
C LYS A 24 42.05 -0.39 -26.65
N ASN A 25 41.16 0.46 -27.16
CA ASN A 25 41.13 1.88 -26.84
C ASN A 25 40.84 2.14 -25.35
N ALA A 26 39.97 1.34 -24.73
CA ALA A 26 39.67 1.48 -23.30
C ALA A 26 40.88 1.09 -22.42
N ILE A 27 41.60 0.02 -22.78
CA ILE A 27 42.84 -0.41 -22.12
C ILE A 27 43.92 0.67 -22.26
N MET A 28 44.18 1.14 -23.48
CA MET A 28 45.18 2.18 -23.74
C MET A 28 44.88 3.47 -22.96
N LYS A 29 43.61 3.89 -22.90
CA LYS A 29 43.18 5.06 -22.12
C LYS A 29 43.41 4.85 -20.62
N ALA A 30 43.17 3.66 -20.09
CA ALA A 30 43.40 3.36 -18.68
C ALA A 30 44.89 3.42 -18.32
N CYS A 31 45.76 2.81 -19.13
CA CYS A 31 47.22 2.86 -18.95
C CYS A 31 47.77 4.28 -19.11
N ALA A 32 47.33 5.03 -20.12
CA ALA A 32 47.74 6.42 -20.30
C ALA A 32 47.33 7.30 -19.12
N ALA A 33 46.14 7.10 -18.56
CA ALA A 33 45.66 7.84 -17.40
C ALA A 33 46.30 7.41 -16.07
N SER A 34 46.80 6.17 -15.96
CA SER A 34 47.58 5.71 -14.79
C SER A 34 49.07 6.03 -14.86
N GLY A 35 49.58 6.43 -16.04
CA GLY A 35 51.01 6.59 -16.29
C GLY A 35 51.75 5.27 -16.51
N ASP A 36 51.03 4.16 -16.70
CA ASP A 36 51.63 2.88 -17.05
C ASP A 36 52.03 2.89 -18.54
N GLN A 37 53.29 2.59 -18.83
CA GLN A 37 53.75 2.42 -20.21
C GLN A 37 53.22 1.09 -20.75
N LEU A 38 52.39 1.19 -21.79
CA LEU A 38 51.84 0.04 -22.49
C LEU A 38 52.49 -0.03 -23.87
N ASP A 39 53.38 -1.00 -24.08
CA ASP A 39 53.92 -1.32 -25.41
C ASP A 39 52.98 -2.26 -26.17
N ALA A 40 53.28 -2.48 -27.45
CA ALA A 40 52.45 -3.32 -28.31
C ALA A 40 52.39 -4.78 -27.82
N GLU A 41 53.48 -5.30 -27.26
CA GLU A 41 53.56 -6.67 -26.74
C GLU A 41 52.72 -6.83 -25.46
N ALA A 42 52.75 -5.87 -24.53
CA ALA A 42 51.94 -5.88 -23.33
C ALA A 42 50.44 -5.80 -23.65
N LEU A 43 50.06 -4.98 -24.63
CA LEU A 43 48.66 -4.94 -25.10
C LEU A 43 48.23 -6.29 -25.70
N GLU A 44 49.08 -6.95 -26.49
CA GLU A 44 48.78 -8.29 -27.01
C GLU A 44 48.64 -9.33 -25.89
N ARG A 45 49.51 -9.29 -24.87
CA ARG A 45 49.40 -10.16 -23.69
C ARG A 45 48.07 -9.96 -22.95
N ILE A 46 47.67 -8.73 -22.66
CA ILE A 46 46.37 -8.42 -22.04
C ILE A 46 45.22 -8.95 -22.91
N MET A 47 45.26 -8.70 -24.22
CA MET A 47 44.22 -9.14 -25.16
C MET A 47 44.14 -10.66 -25.26
N SER A 48 45.23 -11.40 -25.06
CA SER A 48 45.27 -12.86 -25.10
C SER A 48 44.46 -13.52 -23.96
N HIS A 49 44.26 -12.81 -22.85
CA HIS A 49 43.43 -13.26 -21.72
C HIS A 49 41.92 -13.03 -21.92
N LEU A 50 41.52 -12.35 -23.01
CA LEU A 50 40.12 -12.01 -23.25
C LEU A 50 39.47 -13.05 -24.18
N HIS A 51 38.32 -13.56 -23.75
CA HIS A 51 37.50 -14.49 -24.50
C HIS A 51 36.14 -13.88 -24.79
N PHE A 52 35.73 -13.90 -26.06
CA PHE A 52 34.48 -13.33 -26.53
C PHE A 52 33.57 -14.42 -27.07
N CYS A 53 32.27 -14.31 -26.80
CA CYS A 53 31.22 -15.14 -27.37
C CYS A 53 30.03 -14.27 -27.79
N ASN A 54 29.22 -14.79 -28.69
CA ASN A 54 28.01 -14.10 -29.15
C ASN A 54 26.99 -13.99 -28.01
N GLY A 55 26.33 -12.84 -27.89
CA GLY A 55 25.38 -12.54 -26.81
C GLY A 55 26.05 -12.18 -25.47
N MET A 56 27.36 -11.94 -25.45
CA MET A 56 28.05 -11.57 -24.21
C MET A 56 27.63 -10.17 -23.72
N ASN A 57 27.40 -10.02 -22.42
CA ASN A 57 27.12 -8.72 -21.81
C ASN A 57 28.40 -7.87 -21.73
N VAL A 58 28.28 -6.56 -21.99
CA VAL A 58 29.36 -5.57 -21.81
C VAL A 58 30.04 -5.67 -20.44
N GLU A 59 29.32 -5.96 -19.36
CA GLU A 59 29.93 -6.15 -18.02
C GLU A 59 30.87 -7.33 -17.96
N ASN A 60 30.55 -8.44 -18.64
CA ASN A 60 31.43 -9.61 -18.69
C ASN A 60 32.73 -9.28 -19.43
N ILE A 61 32.64 -8.50 -20.50
CA ILE A 61 33.83 -8.02 -21.23
C ILE A 61 34.68 -7.12 -20.33
N GLN A 62 34.05 -6.16 -19.63
CA GLN A 62 34.75 -5.24 -18.73
C GLN A 62 35.41 -5.96 -17.55
N ASN A 63 34.74 -6.96 -16.96
CA ASN A 63 35.31 -7.79 -15.90
C ASN A 63 36.53 -8.58 -16.39
N GLN A 64 36.49 -9.10 -17.62
CA GLN A 64 37.66 -9.77 -18.20
C GLN A 64 38.84 -8.82 -18.39
N VAL A 65 38.59 -7.58 -18.83
CA VAL A 65 39.63 -6.55 -18.95
C VAL A 65 40.26 -6.23 -17.60
N GLU A 66 39.46 -6.10 -16.54
CA GLU A 66 39.97 -5.89 -15.17
C GLU A 66 40.88 -7.03 -14.72
N VAL A 67 40.45 -8.28 -14.90
CA VAL A 67 41.23 -9.47 -14.53
C VAL A 67 42.50 -9.57 -15.38
N ALA A 68 42.43 -9.27 -16.67
CA ALA A 68 43.58 -9.31 -17.57
C ALA A 68 44.63 -8.26 -17.20
N LEU A 69 44.22 -7.03 -16.88
CA LEU A 69 45.13 -5.98 -16.40
C LEU A 69 45.81 -6.37 -15.08
N MET A 70 45.09 -7.01 -14.16
CA MET A 70 45.67 -7.48 -12.90
C MET A 70 46.63 -8.67 -13.09
N LYS A 71 46.33 -9.59 -14.02
CA LYS A 71 47.20 -10.74 -14.33
C LYS A 71 48.54 -10.33 -14.93
N GLU A 72 48.54 -9.29 -15.76
CA GLU A 72 49.74 -8.70 -16.35
C GLU A 72 50.38 -7.62 -15.45
N GLU A 73 50.02 -7.59 -14.16
CA GLU A 73 50.60 -6.70 -13.13
C GLU A 73 50.42 -5.18 -13.38
N HIS A 74 49.50 -4.79 -14.26
CA HIS A 74 49.12 -3.40 -14.52
C HIS A 74 48.09 -2.90 -13.48
N TYR A 75 48.46 -2.94 -12.20
CA TYR A 75 47.56 -2.64 -11.08
C TYR A 75 47.02 -1.19 -11.10
N ASN A 76 47.85 -0.22 -11.49
CA ASN A 76 47.42 1.19 -11.55
C ASN A 76 46.43 1.42 -12.69
N ALA A 77 46.69 0.86 -13.88
CA ALA A 77 45.74 0.87 -14.99
C ALA A 77 44.44 0.16 -14.64
N ALA A 78 44.50 -1.02 -13.98
CA ALA A 78 43.31 -1.74 -13.51
C ALA A 78 42.46 -0.86 -12.56
N LYS A 79 43.10 -0.23 -11.57
CA LYS A 79 42.42 0.69 -10.64
C LYS A 79 41.77 1.87 -11.37
N THR A 80 42.50 2.50 -12.30
CA THR A 80 41.98 3.62 -13.10
C THR A 80 40.79 3.20 -13.97
N PHE A 81 40.86 2.01 -14.59
CA PHE A 81 39.76 1.44 -15.37
C PHE A 81 38.53 1.17 -14.50
N ILE A 82 38.70 0.56 -13.33
CA ILE A 82 37.62 0.29 -12.36
C ILE A 82 36.96 1.61 -11.92
N VAL A 83 37.75 2.62 -11.54
CA VAL A 83 37.23 3.93 -11.09
C VAL A 83 36.50 4.65 -12.22
N TYR A 84 37.03 4.60 -13.45
CA TYR A 84 36.37 5.17 -14.63
C TYR A 84 35.02 4.50 -14.90
N ARG A 85 34.95 3.17 -14.80
CA ARG A 85 33.70 2.39 -14.96
C ARG A 85 32.68 2.75 -13.88
N ASN A 86 33.13 2.95 -12.63
CA ASN A 86 32.24 3.38 -11.55
C ASN A 86 31.68 4.78 -11.81
N ARG A 87 32.54 5.75 -12.16
CA ARG A 87 32.10 7.12 -12.52
C ARG A 87 31.10 7.13 -13.68
N HIS A 88 31.35 6.35 -14.74
CA HIS A 88 30.40 6.23 -15.86
C HIS A 88 29.08 5.55 -15.46
N THR A 89 29.07 4.75 -14.41
CA THR A 89 27.85 4.17 -13.86
C THR A 89 27.06 5.21 -13.08
N GLU A 90 27.73 6.01 -12.25
CA GLU A 90 27.15 7.15 -11.51
C GLU A 90 26.59 8.23 -12.45
N ASP A 91 27.35 8.60 -13.48
CA ASP A 91 26.91 9.58 -14.49
C ASP A 91 25.66 9.11 -15.23
N ARG A 92 25.59 7.81 -15.56
CA ARG A 92 24.41 7.22 -16.21
C ARG A 92 23.19 7.19 -15.30
N GLN A 93 23.36 6.85 -14.02
CA GLN A 93 22.27 6.92 -13.03
C GLN A 93 21.75 8.36 -12.88
N THR A 94 22.66 9.33 -12.86
CA THR A 94 22.32 10.76 -12.81
C THR A 94 21.58 11.19 -14.08
N ALA A 95 22.06 10.79 -15.25
CA ALA A 95 21.41 11.06 -16.53
C ALA A 95 20.02 10.42 -16.61
N GLN A 96 19.82 9.23 -16.05
CA GLN A 96 18.52 8.56 -15.99
C GLN A 96 17.54 9.32 -15.07
N LYS A 97 18.00 9.79 -13.90
CA LYS A 97 17.21 10.65 -13.01
C LYS A 97 16.85 11.99 -13.68
N LEU A 98 17.79 12.57 -14.42
CA LEU A 98 17.54 13.78 -15.21
C LEU A 98 16.53 13.54 -16.33
N ARG A 99 16.61 12.42 -17.04
CA ARG A 99 15.65 12.05 -18.07
C ARG A 99 14.26 11.85 -17.47
N PHE A 100 14.15 11.15 -16.35
CA PHE A 100 12.89 11.02 -15.62
C PHE A 100 12.32 12.38 -15.21
N LEU A 101 13.16 13.31 -14.74
CA LEU A 101 12.75 14.68 -14.44
C LEU A 101 12.20 15.40 -15.67
N ILE A 102 12.87 15.28 -16.82
CA ILE A 102 12.41 15.89 -18.09
C ILE A 102 11.09 15.27 -18.53
N ASP A 103 10.97 13.95 -18.49
CA ASP A 103 9.75 13.22 -18.83
C ASP A 103 8.59 13.65 -17.90
N TYR A 104 8.84 13.79 -16.59
CA TYR A 104 7.87 14.30 -15.62
C TYR A 104 7.48 15.75 -15.92
N CYS A 105 8.43 16.62 -16.24
CA CYS A 105 8.14 18.00 -16.65
C CYS A 105 7.20 18.06 -17.86
N ASN A 106 7.36 17.14 -18.81
CA ASN A 106 6.57 17.07 -20.04
C ASN A 106 5.24 16.32 -19.91
N ALA A 107 4.99 15.60 -18.80
CA ALA A 107 3.75 14.88 -18.58
C ALA A 107 2.56 15.82 -18.34
N ASP A 108 1.36 15.45 -18.79
CA ASP A 108 0.17 16.31 -18.65
C ASP A 108 -0.30 16.45 -17.19
N ASN A 109 -0.15 15.41 -16.37
CA ASN A 109 -0.55 15.41 -14.96
C ASN A 109 0.38 14.52 -14.10
N ALA A 110 0.18 14.54 -12.79
CA ALA A 110 1.04 13.80 -11.86
C ALA A 110 0.92 12.27 -12.02
N ALA A 111 -0.25 11.76 -12.38
CA ALA A 111 -0.48 10.34 -12.59
C ALA A 111 0.26 9.82 -13.82
N THR A 112 0.21 10.55 -14.95
CA THR A 112 0.94 10.19 -16.18
C THR A 112 2.45 10.40 -16.04
N GLY A 113 2.87 11.33 -15.18
CA GLY A 113 4.28 11.54 -14.85
C GLY A 113 4.87 10.47 -13.93
N SER A 114 4.06 9.77 -13.13
CA SER A 114 4.56 8.73 -12.23
C SER A 114 4.88 7.44 -12.99
N LYS A 115 6.14 7.01 -12.89
CA LYS A 115 6.61 5.79 -13.55
C LYS A 115 6.30 4.50 -12.79
N PHE A 116 6.32 4.56 -11.46
CA PHE A 116 6.31 3.36 -10.61
C PHE A 116 4.96 3.15 -9.93
N ASP A 117 4.38 4.20 -9.36
CA ASP A 117 3.17 4.10 -8.54
C ASP A 117 2.41 5.43 -8.57
N ALA A 118 1.50 5.54 -9.54
CA ALA A 118 0.56 6.65 -9.63
C ALA A 118 -0.48 6.49 -8.52
N ASN A 119 -0.59 7.50 -7.66
CA ASN A 119 -1.51 7.52 -6.53
C ASN A 119 -2.71 8.41 -6.88
N ALA A 120 -3.92 7.91 -6.68
CA ALA A 120 -5.16 8.61 -7.02
C ALA A 120 -5.33 9.94 -6.25
N ASN A 121 -4.65 10.11 -5.12
CA ASN A 121 -4.73 11.32 -4.28
C ASN A 121 -3.82 12.48 -4.76
N VAL A 122 -3.14 12.32 -5.90
CA VAL A 122 -2.27 13.37 -6.48
C VAL A 122 -2.90 13.95 -7.73
N GLU A 123 -3.59 15.08 -7.59
CA GLU A 123 -4.20 15.78 -8.73
C GLU A 123 -3.20 16.68 -9.46
N ASN A 124 -2.33 17.36 -8.70
CA ASN A 124 -1.50 18.45 -9.22
C ASN A 124 -0.05 18.02 -9.39
N LYS A 125 0.49 18.24 -10.59
CA LYS A 125 1.91 18.10 -10.89
C LYS A 125 2.70 19.28 -10.31
N ASN A 126 3.60 19.04 -9.35
CA ASN A 126 4.46 20.08 -8.79
C ASN A 126 5.83 19.54 -8.36
N LEU A 127 6.67 20.39 -7.78
CA LEU A 127 8.01 19.99 -7.36
C LEU A 127 7.99 19.02 -6.15
N ALA A 128 7.03 19.17 -5.23
CA ALA A 128 6.91 18.28 -4.07
C ALA A 128 6.53 16.86 -4.47
N THR A 129 5.65 16.70 -5.48
CA THR A 129 5.31 15.38 -6.04
C THR A 129 6.53 14.77 -6.72
N LEU A 130 7.25 15.53 -7.57
CA LEU A 130 8.47 15.05 -8.23
C LEU A 130 9.56 14.59 -7.25
N ILE A 131 9.80 15.33 -6.17
CA ILE A 131 10.80 14.98 -5.14
C ILE A 131 10.47 13.60 -4.53
N GLY A 132 9.19 13.29 -4.33
CA GLY A 132 8.72 11.99 -3.86
C GLY A 132 8.81 10.88 -4.90
N GLU A 133 8.66 11.18 -6.19
CA GLU A 133 8.70 10.19 -7.28
C GLU A 133 10.13 9.74 -7.63
N ILE A 134 11.11 10.65 -7.62
CA ILE A 134 12.51 10.37 -8.01
C ILE A 134 13.12 9.14 -7.28
N PRO A 135 13.02 9.01 -5.93
CA PRO A 135 13.66 7.91 -5.20
C PRO A 135 12.89 6.59 -5.25
N LYS A 136 11.67 6.52 -5.83
CA LYS A 136 10.83 5.31 -5.77
C LYS A 136 11.51 4.05 -6.31
N GLY A 137 12.27 4.18 -7.40
CA GLY A 137 13.03 3.05 -7.95
C GLY A 137 14.12 2.53 -7.00
N ASP A 138 14.78 3.44 -6.27
CA ASP A 138 15.78 3.08 -5.26
C ASP A 138 15.12 2.40 -4.04
N PHE A 139 13.92 2.85 -3.64
CA PHE A 139 13.13 2.19 -2.59
C PHE A 139 12.68 0.79 -2.97
N ILE A 140 12.19 0.58 -4.20
CA ILE A 140 11.83 -0.77 -4.70
C ILE A 140 13.02 -1.71 -4.59
N ARG A 141 14.20 -1.28 -5.07
CA ARG A 141 15.42 -2.09 -5.03
C ARG A 141 15.83 -2.43 -3.59
N LEU A 142 15.71 -1.47 -2.67
CA LEU A 142 16.01 -1.69 -1.25
C LEU A 142 15.02 -2.67 -0.60
N ASN A 143 13.72 -2.49 -0.84
CA ASN A 143 12.67 -3.38 -0.35
C ASN A 143 12.88 -4.83 -0.81
N ARG A 144 13.10 -5.02 -2.11
CA ARG A 144 13.40 -6.34 -2.67
C ARG A 144 14.64 -6.96 -2.04
N ARG A 145 15.70 -6.17 -1.83
CA ARG A 145 16.93 -6.65 -1.22
C ARG A 145 16.71 -7.10 0.23
N LEU A 146 16.06 -6.27 1.05
CA LEU A 146 15.75 -6.59 2.45
C LEU A 146 14.92 -7.86 2.56
N LEU A 147 13.91 -8.01 1.70
CA LEU A 147 13.03 -9.16 1.70
C LEU A 147 13.72 -10.43 1.18
N CYS A 148 14.50 -10.33 0.11
CA CYS A 148 15.26 -11.46 -0.43
C CYS A 148 16.34 -11.96 0.53
N ASP A 149 17.02 -11.08 1.25
CA ASP A 149 18.00 -11.49 2.25
C ASP A 149 17.32 -12.23 3.41
N LYS A 150 16.14 -11.78 3.85
CA LYS A 150 15.35 -12.49 4.86
C LYS A 150 14.79 -13.82 4.35
N LEU A 151 14.32 -13.89 3.11
CA LEU A 151 13.89 -15.13 2.46
C LEU A 151 15.02 -16.15 2.35
N LYS A 152 16.25 -15.71 2.01
CA LYS A 152 17.44 -16.56 1.96
C LYS A 152 17.76 -17.18 3.31
N GLU A 153 17.67 -16.38 4.37
CA GLU A 153 17.90 -16.83 5.74
C GLU A 153 16.85 -17.87 6.18
N MET A 154 15.58 -17.64 5.86
CA MET A 154 14.47 -18.48 6.35
C MET A 154 14.19 -19.72 5.49
N TYR A 155 14.33 -19.61 4.17
CA TYR A 155 13.86 -20.62 3.20
C TYR A 155 14.86 -20.92 2.08
N GLY A 156 16.09 -20.41 2.18
CA GLY A 156 17.15 -20.66 1.20
C GLY A 156 17.10 -19.78 -0.04
N LYS A 157 18.18 -19.84 -0.83
CA LYS A 157 18.40 -18.99 -2.01
C LYS A 157 17.38 -19.22 -3.12
N GLU A 158 17.02 -20.48 -3.36
CA GLU A 158 16.07 -20.86 -4.41
C GLU A 158 14.71 -20.18 -4.24
N THR A 159 14.19 -20.12 -3.00
CA THR A 159 12.94 -19.42 -2.66
C THR A 159 13.00 -17.93 -3.00
N ALA A 160 14.12 -17.27 -2.66
CA ALA A 160 14.31 -15.85 -2.96
C ALA A 160 14.45 -15.58 -4.47
N ASP A 161 15.17 -16.44 -5.18
CA ASP A 161 15.34 -16.33 -6.63
C ASP A 161 13.99 -16.58 -7.35
N ARG A 162 13.18 -17.52 -6.87
CA ARG A 162 11.82 -17.78 -7.38
C ARG A 162 10.88 -16.59 -7.14
N TYR A 163 10.95 -15.96 -5.97
CA TYR A 163 10.18 -14.73 -5.69
C TYR A 163 10.50 -13.61 -6.69
N LEU A 164 11.78 -13.36 -6.94
CA LEU A 164 12.21 -12.37 -7.93
C LEU A 164 11.75 -12.75 -9.33
N TYR A 165 11.87 -14.03 -9.72
CA TYR A 165 11.36 -14.50 -11.00
C TYR A 165 9.88 -14.19 -11.17
N LEU A 166 9.03 -14.49 -10.18
CA LEU A 166 7.59 -14.25 -10.29
C LEU A 166 7.24 -12.76 -10.38
N LEU A 167 7.99 -11.89 -9.70
CA LEU A 167 7.84 -10.44 -9.83
C LEU A 167 8.25 -9.94 -11.22
N ASP A 168 9.44 -10.34 -11.67
CA ASP A 168 10.03 -9.87 -12.93
C ASP A 168 9.26 -10.38 -14.16
N HIS A 169 8.51 -11.49 -14.00
CA HIS A 169 7.61 -12.04 -15.03
C HIS A 169 6.13 -11.79 -14.73
N HIS A 170 5.80 -10.85 -13.83
CA HIS A 170 4.46 -10.34 -13.58
C HIS A 170 3.39 -11.36 -13.13
N TYR A 171 3.81 -12.49 -12.54
CA TYR A 171 2.89 -13.47 -11.93
C TYR A 171 2.36 -13.00 -10.58
N ILE A 172 3.17 -12.23 -9.86
CA ILE A 172 2.81 -11.60 -8.59
C ILE A 172 3.17 -10.12 -8.62
N TYR A 173 2.51 -9.34 -7.78
CA TYR A 173 2.72 -7.90 -7.63
C TYR A 173 2.81 -7.54 -6.16
N LYS A 174 3.93 -6.92 -5.75
CA LYS A 174 4.08 -6.38 -4.39
C LYS A 174 3.46 -4.99 -4.30
N ASN A 175 2.35 -4.88 -3.58
CA ASN A 175 1.72 -3.58 -3.31
C ASN A 175 2.63 -2.69 -2.46
N ASP A 176 2.61 -1.38 -2.74
CA ASP A 176 3.33 -0.32 -2.03
C ASP A 176 4.85 -0.54 -1.93
N GLU A 177 5.44 -1.24 -2.90
CA GLU A 177 6.88 -1.55 -2.94
C GLU A 177 7.77 -0.29 -2.99
N THR A 178 7.18 0.87 -3.27
CA THR A 178 7.83 2.18 -3.26
C THR A 178 7.94 2.83 -1.87
N SER A 179 7.38 2.19 -0.82
CA SER A 179 7.41 2.66 0.57
C SER A 179 8.05 1.62 1.48
N LEU A 180 8.72 2.07 2.55
CA LEU A 180 9.27 1.20 3.61
C LEU A 180 8.31 1.05 4.80
N ALA A 181 7.23 1.83 4.83
CA ALA A 181 6.23 1.76 5.89
C ALA A 181 5.36 0.51 5.76
N ASN A 182 4.70 0.15 6.86
CA ASN A 182 3.65 -0.87 6.82
C ASN A 182 2.40 -0.32 6.11
N TYR A 183 1.55 -1.22 5.63
CA TYR A 183 0.45 -0.86 4.74
C TYR A 183 -0.62 0.00 5.41
N CYS A 184 -1.62 -0.57 6.09
CA CYS A 184 -2.79 0.20 6.52
C CYS A 184 -3.28 -0.19 7.91
N ALA A 185 -3.99 0.70 8.59
CA ALA A 185 -4.52 0.40 9.91
C ALA A 185 -5.78 1.21 10.26
N SER A 186 -6.74 0.53 10.87
CA SER A 186 -7.68 1.14 11.80
C SER A 186 -6.98 1.28 13.14
N ILE A 187 -6.84 2.51 13.64
CA ILE A 187 -6.18 2.78 14.92
C ILE A 187 -7.22 2.86 16.04
N THR A 188 -6.81 2.53 17.26
CA THR A 188 -7.47 3.11 18.43
C THR A 188 -6.88 4.49 18.69
N MET A 189 -7.73 5.44 19.02
CA MET A 189 -7.34 6.78 19.45
C MET A 189 -7.23 6.89 20.97
N TYR A 190 -7.47 5.82 21.72
CA TYR A 190 -7.39 5.84 23.18
C TYR A 190 -6.00 6.26 23.72
N PRO A 191 -4.87 5.80 23.16
CA PRO A 191 -3.55 6.28 23.58
C PRO A 191 -3.36 7.80 23.39
N TRP A 192 -3.91 8.34 22.29
CA TRP A 192 -3.92 9.78 22.01
C TRP A 192 -4.79 10.54 23.00
N LEU A 193 -5.97 10.00 23.33
CA LEU A 193 -6.89 10.61 24.29
C LEU A 193 -6.25 10.73 25.68
N LEU A 194 -5.39 9.79 26.07
CA LEU A 194 -4.67 9.82 27.35
C LEU A 194 -3.41 10.70 27.34
N ASN A 195 -2.62 10.67 26.26
CA ASN A 195 -1.24 11.19 26.28
C ASN A 195 -0.96 12.27 25.23
N GLY A 196 -1.93 12.57 24.36
CA GLY A 196 -1.70 13.35 23.14
C GLY A 196 -0.74 12.64 22.18
N THR A 197 0.12 13.40 21.51
CA THR A 197 1.02 12.87 20.46
C THR A 197 2.45 12.60 20.96
N LYS A 198 2.73 12.80 22.25
CA LYS A 198 4.08 12.63 22.84
C LYS A 198 4.68 11.25 22.61
N SER A 199 3.86 10.19 22.69
CA SER A 199 4.31 8.80 22.54
C SER A 199 4.70 8.43 21.11
N ILE A 200 4.36 9.28 20.13
CA ILE A 200 4.65 9.06 18.70
C ILE A 200 5.49 10.22 18.11
N GLY A 201 6.25 10.91 18.95
CA GLY A 201 7.21 11.95 18.53
C GLY A 201 6.63 13.36 18.40
N GLY A 202 5.35 13.56 18.71
CA GLY A 202 4.75 14.89 18.80
C GLY A 202 5.00 15.57 20.15
N ASN A 203 4.44 16.77 20.32
CA ASN A 203 4.59 17.58 21.54
C ASN A 203 3.26 17.88 22.25
N SER A 204 2.12 17.49 21.65
CA SER A 204 0.80 17.81 22.18
C SER A 204 0.43 16.88 23.34
N THR A 205 -0.20 17.43 24.38
CA THR A 205 -0.82 16.67 25.47
C THR A 205 -2.22 16.19 25.11
N ALA A 206 -2.87 15.46 26.01
CA ALA A 206 -4.27 15.06 25.86
C ALA A 206 -5.18 16.28 25.58
N PRO A 207 -6.16 16.15 24.67
CA PRO A 207 -7.15 17.19 24.42
C PRO A 207 -8.05 17.40 25.66
N THR A 208 -8.39 18.66 25.95
CA THR A 208 -9.16 19.06 27.15
C THR A 208 -10.49 19.72 26.86
N ASN A 209 -10.74 20.12 25.60
CA ASN A 209 -11.95 20.79 25.11
C ASN A 209 -12.15 20.52 23.61
N LEU A 210 -13.30 20.89 23.04
CA LEU A 210 -13.65 20.61 21.65
C LEU A 210 -12.62 21.17 20.65
N LYS A 211 -12.09 22.38 20.89
CA LYS A 211 -11.10 23.01 20.00
C LYS A 211 -9.77 22.26 19.98
N SER A 212 -9.28 21.88 21.16
CA SER A 212 -8.06 21.08 21.30
C SER A 212 -8.23 19.67 20.76
N PHE A 213 -9.44 19.09 20.85
CA PHE A 213 -9.80 17.84 20.18
C PHE A 213 -9.69 18.00 18.66
N CYS A 214 -10.33 19.01 18.04
CA CYS A 214 -10.31 19.20 16.59
C CYS A 214 -8.88 19.38 16.06
N GLY A 215 -8.12 20.32 16.64
CA GLY A 215 -6.74 20.56 16.21
C GLY A 215 -5.79 19.40 16.51
N GLY A 216 -5.94 18.76 17.67
CA GLY A 216 -5.14 17.61 18.07
C GLY A 216 -5.43 16.37 17.22
N PHE A 217 -6.69 16.14 16.84
CA PHE A 217 -7.13 15.06 15.97
C PHE A 217 -6.52 15.19 14.59
N ILE A 218 -6.63 16.38 13.97
CA ILE A 218 -6.00 16.67 12.67
C ILE A 218 -4.50 16.36 12.70
N ASN A 219 -3.79 16.87 13.72
CA ASN A 219 -2.35 16.61 13.87
C ASN A 219 -2.03 15.13 14.07
N MET A 220 -2.82 14.42 14.88
CA MET A 220 -2.65 12.98 15.11
C MET A 220 -2.82 12.19 13.81
N VAL A 221 -3.89 12.47 13.04
CA VAL A 221 -4.15 11.82 11.74
C VAL A 221 -2.97 12.03 10.80
N PHE A 222 -2.43 13.25 10.69
CA PHE A 222 -1.26 13.52 9.86
C PHE A 222 -0.01 12.76 10.33
N ILE A 223 0.30 12.76 11.63
CA ILE A 223 1.48 12.06 12.17
C ILE A 223 1.37 10.56 11.89
N VAL A 224 0.26 9.94 12.27
CA VAL A 224 0.04 8.50 12.08
C VAL A 224 0.11 8.13 10.60
N SER A 225 -0.53 8.92 9.73
CA SER A 225 -0.56 8.63 8.30
C SER A 225 0.79 8.79 7.59
N SER A 226 1.74 9.54 8.16
CA SER A 226 3.10 9.62 7.61
C SER A 226 3.95 8.38 7.91
N MET A 227 3.49 7.53 8.84
CA MET A 227 4.14 6.28 9.23
C MET A 227 3.48 5.04 8.59
N LEU A 228 2.48 5.24 7.73
CA LEU A 228 1.74 4.19 7.01
C LEU A 228 1.78 4.45 5.50
N SER A 229 1.79 3.40 4.68
CA SER A 229 1.75 3.54 3.22
C SER A 229 0.33 3.76 2.70
N GLY A 230 -0.65 3.09 3.31
CA GLY A 230 -2.05 3.05 2.93
C GLY A 230 -2.94 3.95 3.78
N ALA A 231 -4.17 3.50 3.99
CA ALA A 231 -5.19 4.28 4.66
C ALA A 231 -5.13 4.18 6.19
N ILE A 232 -5.63 5.22 6.84
CA ILE A 232 -5.88 5.29 8.28
C ILE A 232 -7.38 5.33 8.52
N ALA A 233 -7.88 4.47 9.39
CA ALA A 233 -9.26 4.54 9.88
C ALA A 233 -9.30 4.98 11.34
N THR A 234 -10.19 5.93 11.66
CA THR A 234 -10.45 6.39 13.02
C THR A 234 -11.91 6.14 13.35
N VAL A 235 -12.24 4.87 13.56
CA VAL A 235 -13.62 4.39 13.72
C VAL A 235 -14.31 4.92 14.99
N GLU A 236 -13.54 5.50 15.93
CA GLU A 236 -13.99 6.12 17.17
C GLU A 236 -14.22 7.65 17.05
N PHE A 237 -14.01 8.25 15.86
CA PHE A 237 -13.99 9.70 15.65
C PHE A 237 -15.24 10.43 16.18
N LEU A 238 -16.43 10.06 15.72
CA LEU A 238 -17.67 10.73 16.11
C LEU A 238 -18.04 10.46 17.56
N MET A 239 -17.72 9.27 18.09
CA MET A 239 -17.90 8.94 19.50
C MET A 239 -17.05 9.84 20.40
N TYR A 240 -15.78 10.04 20.06
CA TYR A 240 -14.89 10.92 20.83
C TYR A 240 -15.29 12.38 20.66
N MET A 241 -15.76 12.80 19.49
CA MET A 241 -16.27 14.15 19.29
C MET A 241 -17.53 14.40 20.13
N SER A 242 -18.47 13.45 20.19
CA SER A 242 -19.65 13.53 21.07
C SER A 242 -19.23 13.74 22.53
N TYR A 243 -18.25 12.98 23.02
CA TYR A 243 -17.73 13.16 24.38
C TYR A 243 -17.23 14.57 24.68
N PHE A 244 -16.50 15.21 23.76
CA PHE A 244 -16.06 16.60 23.96
C PHE A 244 -17.20 17.61 23.83
N LEU A 245 -18.22 17.34 23.01
CA LEU A 245 -19.43 18.15 22.93
C LEU A 245 -20.27 18.07 24.21
N GLU A 246 -20.40 16.88 24.79
CA GLU A 246 -21.09 16.66 26.06
C GLU A 246 -20.37 17.34 27.21
N LYS A 247 -19.03 17.37 27.20
CA LYS A 247 -18.26 18.14 28.18
C LYS A 247 -18.44 19.65 28.06
N GLU A 248 -18.63 20.16 26.84
CA GLU A 248 -18.70 21.60 26.59
C GLU A 248 -20.12 22.15 26.73
N TYR A 249 -21.13 21.37 26.34
CA TYR A 249 -22.52 21.81 26.26
C TYR A 249 -23.51 20.96 27.06
N GLY A 250 -23.08 19.85 27.66
CA GLY A 250 -23.91 18.90 28.41
C GLY A 250 -24.42 17.73 27.56
N GLU A 251 -24.79 16.62 28.21
CA GLU A 251 -25.25 15.37 27.58
C GLU A 251 -26.46 15.55 26.65
N ASN A 252 -27.25 16.61 26.87
CA ASN A 252 -28.44 16.93 26.09
C ASN A 252 -28.21 18.01 25.01
N TYR A 253 -26.97 18.26 24.58
CA TYR A 253 -26.65 19.31 23.59
C TYR A 253 -27.46 19.15 22.29
N TYR A 254 -27.70 17.90 21.86
CA TYR A 254 -28.42 17.57 20.62
C TYR A 254 -29.90 18.00 20.65
N LEU A 255 -30.50 18.11 21.85
CA LEU A 255 -31.86 18.63 22.03
C LEU A 255 -31.93 20.17 22.01
N ARG A 256 -30.78 20.83 22.09
CA ARG A 256 -30.62 22.28 22.16
C ARG A 256 -29.72 22.80 21.03
N ALA A 257 -29.70 22.10 19.90
CA ALA A 257 -28.82 22.39 18.77
C ALA A 257 -28.93 23.84 18.25
N ASP A 258 -30.11 24.46 18.41
CA ASP A 258 -30.40 25.85 18.00
C ASP A 258 -30.02 26.91 19.06
N GLU A 259 -29.55 26.51 20.24
CA GLU A 259 -29.10 27.43 21.28
C GLU A 259 -27.84 28.19 20.87
N ILE A 260 -27.85 29.52 20.99
CA ILE A 260 -26.69 30.37 20.69
C ILE A 260 -25.68 30.28 21.83
N VAL A 261 -24.50 29.75 21.54
CA VAL A 261 -23.42 29.50 22.53
C VAL A 261 -22.14 30.28 22.25
N ASP A 262 -22.07 30.98 21.12
CA ASP A 262 -20.93 31.81 20.75
C ASP A 262 -21.22 33.29 20.99
N SER A 263 -20.49 33.90 21.93
CA SER A 263 -20.57 35.34 22.22
C SER A 263 -19.78 36.21 21.23
N SER A 264 -19.13 35.64 20.22
CA SER A 264 -18.51 36.42 19.15
C SER A 264 -19.57 37.12 18.30
N LEU A 265 -19.13 38.05 17.45
CA LEU A 265 -20.00 38.74 16.48
C LEU A 265 -20.78 37.78 15.56
N ARG A 266 -20.34 36.53 15.43
CA ARG A 266 -21.00 35.51 14.62
C ARG A 266 -22.25 34.89 15.26
N HIS A 267 -22.43 34.96 16.58
CA HIS A 267 -23.61 34.44 17.29
C HIS A 267 -24.04 33.03 16.85
N ARG A 268 -23.10 32.09 16.85
CA ARG A 268 -23.30 30.71 16.38
C ARG A 268 -24.09 29.88 17.38
N THR A 269 -24.98 29.04 16.84
CA THR A 269 -25.68 27.98 17.58
C THR A 269 -24.75 26.81 17.88
N ILE A 270 -25.15 25.89 18.77
CA ILE A 270 -24.43 24.63 19.02
C ILE A 270 -24.23 23.87 17.70
N ASP A 271 -25.28 23.72 16.89
CA ASP A 271 -25.19 23.08 15.58
C ASP A 271 -24.17 23.75 14.66
N LYS A 272 -24.13 25.09 14.67
CA LYS A 272 -23.16 25.82 13.84
C LYS A 272 -21.73 25.65 14.34
N VAL A 273 -21.51 25.57 15.66
CA VAL A 273 -20.18 25.24 16.20
C VAL A 273 -19.76 23.82 15.80
N ILE A 274 -20.67 22.85 15.87
CA ILE A 274 -20.41 21.46 15.47
C ILE A 274 -20.04 21.38 13.99
N THR A 275 -20.81 22.04 13.12
CA THR A 275 -20.52 22.05 11.67
C THR A 275 -19.26 22.86 11.33
N ASP A 276 -18.91 23.91 12.07
CA ASP A 276 -17.60 24.57 11.96
C ASP A 276 -16.45 23.60 12.30
N CYS A 277 -16.63 22.75 13.31
CA CYS A 277 -15.66 21.71 13.66
C CYS A 277 -15.56 20.64 12.57
N PHE A 278 -16.68 20.19 12.01
CA PHE A 278 -16.68 19.27 10.86
C PHE A 278 -15.93 19.87 9.67
N GLU A 279 -16.25 21.13 9.32
CA GLU A 279 -15.59 21.88 8.26
C GLU A 279 -14.08 21.95 8.51
N GLN A 280 -13.66 22.34 9.72
CA GLN A 280 -12.25 22.43 10.07
C GLN A 280 -11.51 21.10 9.86
N ILE A 281 -12.07 20.00 10.37
CA ILE A 281 -11.42 18.68 10.32
C ILE A 281 -11.37 18.15 8.88
N VAL A 282 -12.53 18.13 8.20
CA VAL A 282 -12.65 17.57 6.86
C VAL A 282 -11.81 18.35 5.86
N TYR A 283 -11.92 19.68 5.83
CA TYR A 283 -11.12 20.46 4.87
C TYR A 283 -9.63 20.36 5.17
N SER A 284 -9.21 20.36 6.44
CA SER A 284 -7.78 20.23 6.79
C SER A 284 -7.19 18.90 6.33
N ILE A 285 -7.90 17.78 6.53
CA ILE A 285 -7.43 16.44 6.16
C ILE A 285 -7.41 16.24 4.64
N ASN A 286 -8.33 16.89 3.91
CA ASN A 286 -8.33 16.91 2.44
C ASN A 286 -7.25 17.85 1.85
N GLN A 287 -6.56 18.68 2.65
CA GLN A 287 -5.46 19.47 2.11
C GLN A 287 -4.24 18.58 1.80
N PRO A 288 -3.60 18.78 0.63
CA PRO A 288 -2.39 18.06 0.28
C PRO A 288 -1.25 18.45 1.23
N THR A 289 -0.52 17.45 1.73
CA THR A 289 0.53 17.67 2.73
C THR A 289 1.92 17.35 2.18
N GLY A 290 2.87 18.27 2.40
CA GLY A 290 4.25 18.12 1.92
C GLY A 290 4.95 16.85 2.41
N ALA A 291 4.71 16.44 3.67
CA ALA A 291 5.24 15.21 4.25
C ALA A 291 4.70 13.92 3.62
N ARG A 292 3.67 14.02 2.78
CA ARG A 292 3.07 12.90 2.04
C ARG A 292 3.20 13.11 0.53
N ASN A 293 4.27 13.74 0.08
CA ASN A 293 4.49 14.05 -1.34
C ASN A 293 3.31 14.81 -1.96
N PHE A 294 2.72 15.75 -1.21
CA PHE A 294 1.58 16.57 -1.62
C PHE A 294 0.27 15.78 -1.83
N GLN A 295 0.09 14.70 -1.06
CA GLN A 295 -1.16 13.94 -0.99
C GLN A 295 -1.97 14.35 0.24
N SER A 296 -3.29 14.33 0.12
CA SER A 296 -4.21 14.33 1.26
C SER A 296 -4.13 12.98 1.99
N VAL A 297 -4.64 12.94 3.22
CA VAL A 297 -4.63 11.69 3.98
C VAL A 297 -5.78 10.81 3.54
N PHE A 298 -5.47 9.57 3.13
CA PHE A 298 -6.49 8.55 2.95
C PHE A 298 -7.10 8.18 4.31
N TRP A 299 -8.19 8.85 4.65
CA TRP A 299 -8.85 8.78 5.94
C TRP A 299 -10.23 8.11 5.83
N ASN A 300 -10.52 7.16 6.72
CA ASN A 300 -11.80 6.47 6.81
C ASN A 300 -12.47 6.69 8.18
N ILE A 301 -13.80 6.77 8.18
CA ILE A 301 -14.64 6.77 9.37
C ILE A 301 -15.77 5.75 9.26
N SER A 302 -16.38 5.43 10.39
CA SER A 302 -17.52 4.52 10.47
C SER A 302 -18.70 5.18 11.18
N TYR A 303 -19.90 4.86 10.70
CA TYR A 303 -21.16 5.06 11.39
C TYR A 303 -21.68 3.70 11.84
N TYR A 304 -22.45 3.69 12.91
CA TYR A 304 -23.01 2.48 13.48
C TYR A 304 -24.51 2.65 13.66
N ASP A 305 -25.27 1.58 13.45
CA ASP A 305 -26.57 1.42 14.09
C ASP A 305 -26.43 1.15 15.60
N ARG A 306 -27.57 1.10 16.30
CA ARG A 306 -27.57 0.97 17.76
C ARG A 306 -26.92 -0.33 18.22
N PHE A 307 -27.28 -1.45 17.59
CA PHE A 307 -26.86 -2.78 18.04
C PHE A 307 -25.37 -3.02 17.76
N TYR A 308 -24.88 -2.57 16.62
CA TYR A 308 -23.47 -2.58 16.26
C TYR A 308 -22.66 -1.74 17.25
N PHE A 309 -23.15 -0.53 17.55
CA PHE A 309 -22.51 0.35 18.51
C PHE A 309 -22.48 -0.27 19.92
N GLU A 310 -23.60 -0.81 20.42
CA GLU A 310 -23.67 -1.42 21.74
C GLU A 310 -22.74 -2.64 21.84
N SER A 311 -22.64 -3.45 20.78
CA SER A 311 -21.74 -4.60 20.75
C SER A 311 -20.26 -4.19 20.80
N LEU A 312 -19.89 -3.13 20.07
CA LEU A 312 -18.50 -2.67 20.04
C LEU A 312 -18.14 -1.84 21.28
N PHE A 313 -18.97 -0.87 21.65
CA PHE A 313 -18.63 0.19 22.59
C PHE A 313 -19.50 0.22 23.86
N GLY A 314 -20.46 -0.69 24.04
CA GLY A 314 -21.38 -0.67 25.20
C GLY A 314 -20.68 -0.75 26.57
N GLU A 315 -19.52 -1.41 26.61
CA GLU A 315 -18.68 -1.51 27.81
C GLU A 315 -17.39 -0.65 27.74
N PHE A 316 -17.26 0.20 26.71
CA PHE A 316 -16.18 1.18 26.62
C PHE A 316 -16.28 2.24 27.74
N ARG A 317 -15.13 2.74 28.19
CA ARG A 317 -15.03 3.86 29.15
C ARG A 317 -14.07 4.93 28.67
N PHE A 318 -14.48 6.19 28.80
CA PHE A 318 -13.59 7.33 28.63
C PHE A 318 -12.62 7.48 29.81
N PRO A 319 -11.57 8.32 29.71
CA PRO A 319 -10.58 8.50 30.78
C PRO A 319 -11.15 8.98 32.13
N ASP A 320 -12.31 9.62 32.13
CA ASP A 320 -13.01 10.05 33.35
C ASP A 320 -13.99 9.00 33.90
N GLY A 321 -14.06 7.82 33.28
CA GLY A 321 -14.94 6.72 33.67
C GLY A 321 -16.37 6.82 33.12
N SER A 322 -16.71 7.87 32.38
CA SER A 322 -18.01 7.97 31.69
C SER A 322 -18.14 6.94 30.56
N ARG A 323 -19.39 6.61 30.21
CA ARG A 323 -19.73 5.75 29.06
C ARG A 323 -20.16 6.62 27.88
N PRO A 324 -19.99 6.15 26.64
CA PRO A 324 -20.54 6.84 25.49
C PRO A 324 -22.07 6.69 25.47
N HIS A 325 -22.77 7.80 25.16
CA HIS A 325 -24.22 7.84 25.10
C HIS A 325 -24.70 7.68 23.65
N TRP A 326 -25.63 6.75 23.42
CA TRP A 326 -26.13 6.44 22.08
C TRP A 326 -26.90 7.61 21.45
N GLU A 327 -27.84 8.22 22.17
CA GLU A 327 -28.71 9.27 21.60
C GLU A 327 -27.95 10.49 21.05
N PRO A 328 -27.02 11.13 21.80
CA PRO A 328 -26.22 12.22 21.25
C PRO A 328 -25.32 11.77 20.09
N LEU A 329 -24.75 10.55 20.15
CA LEU A 329 -23.94 10.00 19.07
C LEU A 329 -24.79 9.76 17.81
N SER A 330 -25.97 9.16 17.93
CA SER A 330 -26.88 8.90 16.82
C SER A 330 -27.25 10.20 16.10
N TRP A 331 -27.61 11.24 16.86
CA TRP A 331 -27.87 12.57 16.31
C TRP A 331 -26.64 13.12 15.58
N LEU A 332 -25.45 13.02 16.17
CA LEU A 332 -24.21 13.53 15.58
C LEU A 332 -23.83 12.79 14.28
N GLN A 333 -23.99 11.47 14.23
CA GLN A 333 -23.75 10.66 13.03
C GLN A 333 -24.66 11.10 11.89
N LYS A 334 -25.98 11.19 12.14
CA LYS A 334 -26.96 11.64 11.15
C LYS A 334 -26.70 13.09 10.73
N ARG A 335 -26.31 13.95 11.66
CA ARG A 335 -25.98 15.35 11.38
C ARG A 335 -24.75 15.48 10.49
N PHE A 336 -23.69 14.72 10.77
CA PHE A 336 -22.47 14.68 9.97
C PHE A 336 -22.76 14.17 8.56
N MET A 337 -23.48 13.05 8.40
CA MET A 337 -23.81 12.50 7.08
C MET A 337 -24.61 13.49 6.21
N ASN A 338 -25.63 14.12 6.77
CA ASN A 338 -26.41 15.14 6.04
C ASN A 338 -25.56 16.37 5.71
N TRP A 339 -24.73 16.85 6.65
CA TRP A 339 -23.83 17.97 6.42
C TRP A 339 -22.82 17.64 5.32
N PHE A 340 -22.16 16.49 5.38
CA PHE A 340 -21.07 16.13 4.49
C PHE A 340 -21.56 15.86 3.06
N ASN A 341 -22.73 15.23 2.90
CA ASN A 341 -23.35 15.09 1.59
C ASN A 341 -23.62 16.45 0.93
N GLN A 342 -24.12 17.43 1.71
CA GLN A 342 -24.31 18.80 1.22
C GLN A 342 -22.98 19.52 0.98
N GLU A 343 -21.96 19.28 1.81
CA GLU A 343 -20.66 19.93 1.68
C GLU A 343 -19.93 19.48 0.41
N ARG A 344 -20.07 18.21 0.02
CA ARG A 344 -19.56 17.65 -1.24
C ARG A 344 -20.14 18.31 -2.50
N THR A 345 -21.27 19.03 -2.40
CA THR A 345 -21.80 19.81 -3.54
C THR A 345 -21.10 21.16 -3.71
N LYS A 346 -20.29 21.60 -2.73
CA LYS A 346 -19.56 22.87 -2.78
C LYS A 346 -18.12 22.69 -3.26
N CYS A 347 -17.49 21.58 -2.87
CA CYS A 347 -16.11 21.24 -3.21
C CYS A 347 -15.97 19.71 -3.29
N VAL A 348 -15.07 19.22 -4.14
CA VAL A 348 -14.76 17.79 -4.22
C VAL A 348 -14.00 17.39 -2.94
N LEU A 349 -14.71 16.70 -2.04
CA LEU A 349 -14.17 16.19 -0.78
C LEU A 349 -14.18 14.66 -0.81
N THR A 350 -13.03 14.09 -1.17
CA THR A 350 -12.82 12.64 -1.24
C THR A 350 -12.84 12.00 0.15
N PHE A 351 -12.24 12.67 1.15
CA PHE A 351 -12.12 12.15 2.50
C PHE A 351 -13.05 12.87 3.50
N PRO A 352 -13.50 12.21 4.59
CA PRO A 352 -13.29 10.80 4.85
C PRO A 352 -14.08 9.90 3.88
N VAL A 353 -13.53 8.71 3.64
CA VAL A 353 -14.31 7.59 3.11
C VAL A 353 -15.19 7.08 4.24
N GLU A 354 -16.48 6.91 3.95
CA GLU A 354 -17.52 6.63 4.94
C GLU A 354 -18.01 5.19 4.84
N THR A 355 -18.20 4.53 5.98
CA THR A 355 -18.83 3.20 6.06
C THR A 355 -19.96 3.20 7.09
N MET A 356 -21.16 2.78 6.68
CA MET A 356 -22.31 2.53 7.56
C MET A 356 -22.32 1.05 7.97
N ALA A 357 -22.10 0.75 9.24
CA ALA A 357 -22.15 -0.60 9.79
C ALA A 357 -23.55 -0.90 10.38
N LEU A 358 -24.20 -1.91 9.82
CA LEU A 358 -25.56 -2.34 10.14
C LEU A 358 -25.54 -3.80 10.59
N LEU A 359 -26.12 -4.08 11.76
CA LEU A 359 -26.27 -5.43 12.26
C LEU A 359 -27.53 -6.03 11.65
N CYS A 360 -27.38 -7.21 11.06
CA CYS A 360 -28.41 -7.90 10.33
C CYS A 360 -28.79 -9.19 11.06
N LYS A 361 -30.03 -9.63 10.90
CA LYS A 361 -30.49 -10.93 11.36
C LYS A 361 -31.57 -11.42 10.40
N ASP A 362 -31.49 -12.69 10.03
CA ASP A 362 -32.46 -13.34 9.15
C ASP A 362 -32.63 -12.61 7.80
N GLY A 363 -31.55 -12.00 7.30
CA GLY A 363 -31.51 -11.31 6.00
C GLY A 363 -31.95 -9.85 6.01
N ASP A 364 -32.28 -9.27 7.16
CA ASP A 364 -32.69 -7.87 7.28
C ASP A 364 -31.95 -7.13 8.40
N VAL A 365 -31.91 -5.79 8.34
CA VAL A 365 -31.27 -4.94 9.34
C VAL A 365 -32.13 -4.89 10.61
N ILE A 366 -31.51 -5.09 11.78
CA ILE A 366 -32.25 -5.13 13.04
C ILE A 366 -32.72 -3.72 13.45
N ASP A 367 -31.87 -2.71 13.21
CA ASP A 367 -32.20 -1.30 13.43
C ASP A 367 -32.90 -0.71 12.20
N GLN A 368 -34.23 -0.79 12.18
CA GLN A 368 -35.04 -0.32 11.07
C GLN A 368 -34.94 1.21 10.86
N GLU A 369 -34.70 1.98 11.92
CA GLU A 369 -34.50 3.42 11.81
C GLU A 369 -33.22 3.75 11.02
N TYR A 370 -32.14 3.02 11.30
CA TYR A 370 -30.89 3.15 10.55
C TYR A 370 -30.96 2.54 9.15
N ALA A 371 -31.77 1.50 8.94
CA ALA A 371 -32.06 0.97 7.61
C ALA A 371 -32.72 2.04 6.73
N ASP A 372 -33.80 2.66 7.23
CA ASP A 372 -34.52 3.73 6.55
C ASP A 372 -33.62 4.95 6.31
N PHE A 373 -32.85 5.36 7.31
CA PHE A 373 -31.91 6.48 7.17
C PHE A 373 -30.81 6.20 6.14
N THR A 374 -30.29 4.96 6.10
CA THR A 374 -29.30 4.53 5.10
C THR A 374 -29.88 4.62 3.69
N ALA A 375 -31.10 4.11 3.49
CA ALA A 375 -31.82 4.21 2.23
C ALA A 375 -32.09 5.68 1.84
N GLU A 376 -32.48 6.52 2.79
CA GLU A 376 -32.69 7.96 2.59
C GLU A 376 -31.40 8.66 2.11
N MET A 377 -30.26 8.36 2.73
CA MET A 377 -28.98 8.96 2.34
C MET A 377 -28.55 8.51 0.93
N TYR A 378 -28.78 7.24 0.55
CA TYR A 378 -28.58 6.80 -0.83
C TYR A 378 -29.53 7.52 -1.81
N ALA A 379 -30.81 7.69 -1.45
CA ALA A 379 -31.77 8.42 -2.27
C ALA A 379 -31.39 9.91 -2.44
N LYS A 380 -30.70 10.50 -1.47
CA LYS A 380 -30.10 11.84 -1.54
C LYS A 380 -28.78 11.89 -2.33
N GLY A 381 -28.37 10.78 -2.96
CA GLY A 381 -27.15 10.70 -3.76
C GLY A 381 -25.85 10.68 -2.95
N HIS A 382 -25.92 10.39 -1.64
CA HIS A 382 -24.72 10.31 -0.81
C HIS A 382 -23.88 9.09 -1.18
N SER A 383 -22.56 9.23 -1.08
CA SER A 383 -21.60 8.19 -1.43
C SER A 383 -20.89 7.65 -0.19
N PHE A 384 -21.24 6.42 0.20
CA PHE A 384 -20.64 5.70 1.33
C PHE A 384 -20.80 4.18 1.15
N PHE A 385 -19.96 3.40 1.82
CA PHE A 385 -20.07 1.94 1.85
C PHE A 385 -21.09 1.50 2.89
N THR A 386 -21.86 0.46 2.59
CA THR A 386 -22.70 -0.22 3.59
C THR A 386 -22.06 -1.54 3.96
N TYR A 387 -21.91 -1.76 5.26
CA TYR A 387 -21.39 -2.98 5.85
C TYR A 387 -22.52 -3.67 6.61
N MET A 388 -23.06 -4.73 6.03
CA MET A 388 -24.11 -5.56 6.63
C MET A 388 -23.47 -6.85 7.16
N SER A 389 -23.70 -7.17 8.43
CA SER A 389 -23.17 -8.39 9.05
C SER A 389 -24.14 -8.97 10.05
N ASP A 390 -24.18 -10.29 10.16
CA ASP A 390 -24.91 -11.02 11.20
C ASP A 390 -24.15 -11.09 12.54
N ASN A 391 -22.89 -10.64 12.54
CA ASN A 391 -22.04 -10.52 13.71
C ASN A 391 -21.35 -9.14 13.76
N ALA A 392 -21.34 -8.52 14.94
CA ALA A 392 -20.69 -7.23 15.20
C ALA A 392 -19.17 -7.32 15.42
N ASP A 393 -18.57 -8.52 15.35
CA ASP A 393 -17.15 -8.76 15.65
C ASP A 393 -16.17 -8.24 14.56
N SER A 394 -16.65 -7.78 13.41
CA SER A 394 -15.80 -7.31 12.31
C SER A 394 -16.06 -5.87 11.89
N LEU A 395 -15.01 -5.13 11.56
CA LEU A 395 -15.11 -3.80 10.94
C LEU A 395 -14.25 -3.76 9.68
N ALA A 396 -14.63 -2.92 8.73
CA ALA A 396 -13.77 -2.58 7.60
C ALA A 396 -12.60 -1.74 8.12
N SER A 397 -11.37 -2.27 8.07
CA SER A 397 -10.19 -1.52 8.51
C SER A 397 -9.78 -0.41 7.54
N CYS A 398 -10.25 -0.48 6.29
CA CYS A 398 -9.90 0.36 5.11
C CYS A 398 -11.02 0.23 4.02
N CYS A 399 -10.72 0.56 2.75
CA CYS A 399 -11.65 0.57 1.61
C CYS A 399 -12.58 -0.66 1.51
N ARG A 400 -12.04 -1.88 1.70
CA ARG A 400 -12.78 -3.15 1.53
C ARG A 400 -12.33 -4.27 2.47
N LEU A 401 -11.26 -4.06 3.24
CA LEU A 401 -10.63 -5.10 4.04
C LEU A 401 -11.55 -5.52 5.20
N ARG A 402 -12.21 -6.67 5.04
CA ARG A 402 -12.97 -7.32 6.11
C ARG A 402 -12.03 -8.19 6.94
N ASN A 403 -11.97 -7.90 8.22
CA ASN A 403 -11.21 -8.69 9.18
C ASN A 403 -12.20 -9.40 10.10
N GLU A 404 -12.35 -10.71 9.96
CA GLU A 404 -13.09 -11.53 10.91
C GLU A 404 -12.25 -11.72 12.18
N ILE A 405 -12.79 -11.32 13.32
CA ILE A 405 -12.12 -11.49 14.60
C ILE A 405 -12.71 -12.73 15.25
N GLN A 406 -11.83 -13.68 15.57
CA GLN A 406 -12.22 -14.92 16.25
C GLN A 406 -11.90 -14.91 17.74
N ASP A 407 -11.18 -13.88 18.22
CA ASP A 407 -10.80 -13.76 19.62
C ASP A 407 -11.55 -12.59 20.26
N ASN A 408 -12.69 -12.89 20.90
CA ASN A 408 -13.62 -11.92 21.52
C ASN A 408 -13.06 -11.37 22.85
N GLY A 409 -11.76 -11.09 22.88
CA GLY A 409 -11.09 -10.43 24.00
C GLY A 409 -11.58 -8.99 24.12
N PHE A 410 -12.63 -8.80 24.91
CA PHE A 410 -13.19 -7.49 25.22
C PHE A 410 -12.16 -6.66 26.01
N SER A 411 -11.93 -5.42 25.58
CA SER A 411 -11.12 -4.45 26.32
C SER A 411 -11.96 -3.23 26.66
N TYR A 412 -12.01 -2.86 27.94
CA TYR A 412 -12.72 -1.67 28.41
C TYR A 412 -12.26 -0.36 27.75
N SER A 413 -11.08 -0.34 27.11
CA SER A 413 -10.51 0.81 26.40
C SER A 413 -10.47 0.69 24.87
N LEU A 414 -10.81 -0.47 24.28
CA LEU A 414 -10.81 -0.69 22.82
C LEU A 414 -12.17 -1.16 22.28
N GLY A 415 -13.12 -1.48 23.16
CA GLY A 415 -14.37 -2.13 22.79
C GLY A 415 -14.22 -3.63 22.51
N ALA A 416 -15.20 -4.23 21.83
CA ALA A 416 -15.04 -5.54 21.19
C ALA A 416 -13.99 -5.43 20.07
N GLY A 417 -13.21 -6.48 19.83
CA GLY A 417 -11.88 -6.45 19.19
C GLY A 417 -11.73 -5.81 17.80
N GLY A 418 -12.81 -5.30 17.18
CA GLY A 418 -12.89 -4.66 15.85
C GLY A 418 -12.05 -3.40 15.66
N VAL A 419 -11.53 -2.81 16.73
CA VAL A 419 -10.65 -1.63 16.70
C VAL A 419 -9.17 -2.06 16.82
N SER A 420 -8.25 -1.35 16.15
CA SER A 420 -6.80 -1.65 16.14
C SER A 420 -6.40 -2.86 15.26
N THR A 421 -6.99 -2.99 14.07
CA THR A 421 -6.70 -4.03 13.06
C THR A 421 -6.44 -3.42 11.67
N GLY A 422 -5.96 -4.20 10.71
CA GLY A 422 -5.45 -3.73 9.40
C GLY A 422 -4.55 -4.75 8.73
N SER A 423 -3.71 -4.32 7.78
CA SER A 423 -2.76 -5.19 7.11
C SER A 423 -1.34 -4.61 7.15
N LYS A 424 -0.36 -5.49 7.38
CA LYS A 424 1.07 -5.16 7.37
C LYS A 424 1.57 -4.97 5.95
N SER A 425 1.10 -5.82 5.03
CA SER A 425 1.58 -5.92 3.67
C SER A 425 0.61 -6.72 2.81
N VAL A 426 0.39 -6.26 1.57
CA VAL A 426 -0.34 -6.99 0.53
C VAL A 426 0.65 -7.48 -0.54
N LEU A 427 0.48 -8.74 -0.95
CA LEU A 427 1.16 -9.36 -2.07
C LEU A 427 0.10 -10.00 -2.96
N THR A 428 -0.01 -9.53 -4.20
CA THR A 428 -1.12 -9.86 -5.09
C THR A 428 -0.70 -10.88 -6.14
N VAL A 429 -1.54 -11.88 -6.41
CA VAL A 429 -1.37 -12.80 -7.55
C VAL A 429 -2.12 -12.30 -8.78
N ASN A 430 -1.48 -12.37 -9.96
CA ASN A 430 -2.14 -12.17 -11.24
C ASN A 430 -2.78 -13.49 -11.68
N LEU A 431 -4.07 -13.66 -11.36
CA LEU A 431 -4.79 -14.91 -11.62
C LEU A 431 -4.91 -15.20 -13.11
N ASN A 432 -5.17 -14.18 -13.93
CA ASN A 432 -5.31 -14.35 -15.38
C ASN A 432 -4.05 -14.95 -15.99
N ARG A 433 -2.88 -14.39 -15.68
CA ARG A 433 -1.60 -14.92 -16.13
C ARG A 433 -1.36 -16.35 -15.64
N CYS A 434 -1.56 -16.61 -14.35
CA CYS A 434 -1.29 -17.93 -13.78
C CYS A 434 -2.17 -19.02 -14.40
N VAL A 435 -3.47 -18.76 -14.56
CA VAL A 435 -4.44 -19.72 -15.12
C VAL A 435 -4.13 -20.00 -16.59
N GLN A 436 -3.85 -18.97 -17.39
CA GLN A 436 -3.48 -19.15 -18.78
C GLN A 436 -2.13 -19.86 -18.94
N GLN A 437 -1.14 -19.56 -18.09
CA GLN A 437 0.15 -20.22 -18.14
C GLN A 437 0.03 -21.71 -17.78
N ALA A 438 -0.76 -22.06 -16.76
CA ALA A 438 -1.07 -23.45 -16.45
C ALA A 438 -1.70 -24.17 -17.65
N THR A 439 -2.66 -23.51 -18.31
CA THR A 439 -3.32 -24.05 -19.52
C THR A 439 -2.32 -24.26 -20.67
N ARG A 440 -1.41 -23.31 -20.91
CA ARG A 440 -0.34 -23.44 -21.92
C ARG A 440 0.62 -24.59 -21.63
N GLU A 441 0.87 -24.87 -20.36
CA GLU A 441 1.72 -25.97 -19.91
C GLU A 441 0.96 -27.32 -19.83
N GLY A 442 -0.36 -27.34 -20.06
CA GLY A 442 -1.19 -28.53 -19.91
C GLY A 442 -1.32 -29.01 -18.47
N ARG A 443 -1.18 -28.10 -17.49
CA ARG A 443 -1.33 -28.35 -16.05
C ARG A 443 -2.68 -27.87 -15.55
N ASP A 444 -3.18 -28.47 -14.47
CA ASP A 444 -4.31 -27.91 -13.74
C ASP A 444 -3.90 -26.57 -13.09
N TYR A 445 -4.76 -25.56 -13.21
CA TYR A 445 -4.45 -24.21 -12.74
C TYR A 445 -4.41 -24.10 -11.22
N VAL A 446 -5.12 -24.97 -10.47
CA VAL A 446 -5.04 -25.00 -9.00
C VAL A 446 -3.71 -25.59 -8.57
N GLU A 447 -3.25 -26.67 -9.21
CA GLU A 447 -1.91 -27.23 -8.98
C GLU A 447 -0.80 -26.23 -9.31
N TYR A 448 -0.96 -25.45 -10.38
CA TYR A 448 0.00 -24.39 -10.72
C TYR A 448 0.01 -23.25 -9.69
N LEU A 449 -1.18 -22.84 -9.23
CA LEU A 449 -1.31 -21.81 -8.20
C LEU A 449 -0.81 -22.27 -6.83
N ASP A 450 -0.90 -23.56 -6.48
CA ASP A 450 -0.47 -24.10 -5.20
C ASP A 450 0.96 -23.67 -4.82
N GLU A 451 1.91 -23.89 -5.74
CA GLU A 451 3.32 -23.52 -5.56
C GLU A 451 3.52 -22.00 -5.39
N ILE A 452 2.73 -21.19 -6.09
CA ILE A 452 2.80 -19.73 -6.04
C ILE A 452 2.22 -19.21 -4.73
N ILE A 453 1.07 -19.71 -4.31
CA ILE A 453 0.40 -19.30 -3.09
C ILE A 453 1.21 -19.71 -1.86
N ASP A 454 1.79 -20.92 -1.81
CA ASP A 454 2.70 -21.33 -0.74
C ASP A 454 3.91 -20.39 -0.63
N LEU A 455 4.53 -20.04 -1.77
CA LEU A 455 5.63 -19.08 -1.82
C LEU A 455 5.21 -17.69 -1.33
N MET A 456 4.05 -17.18 -1.76
CA MET A 456 3.55 -15.87 -1.32
C MET A 456 3.39 -15.81 0.21
N HIS A 457 2.92 -16.88 0.85
CA HIS A 457 2.85 -16.95 2.31
C HIS A 457 4.23 -16.89 2.96
N LYS A 458 5.21 -17.65 2.45
CA LYS A 458 6.61 -17.60 2.93
C LYS A 458 7.22 -16.20 2.78
N VAL A 459 6.95 -15.53 1.66
CA VAL A 459 7.38 -14.13 1.42
C VAL A 459 6.78 -13.19 2.46
N GLN A 460 5.49 -13.31 2.73
CA GLN A 460 4.81 -12.49 3.73
C GLN A 460 5.31 -12.76 5.16
N MET A 461 5.65 -14.02 5.48
CA MET A 461 6.32 -14.35 6.76
C MET A 461 7.70 -13.68 6.89
N ALA A 462 8.50 -13.69 5.83
CA ALA A 462 9.78 -12.99 5.79
C ALA A 462 9.61 -11.46 5.95
N TYR A 463 8.58 -10.89 5.32
CA TYR A 463 8.23 -9.48 5.54
C TYR A 463 7.91 -9.20 7.02
N ASN A 464 7.11 -10.05 7.66
CA ASN A 464 6.77 -9.91 9.08
C ASN A 464 8.00 -9.96 9.99
N GLU A 465 8.96 -10.85 9.73
CA GLU A 465 10.21 -10.91 10.51
C GLU A 465 11.06 -9.64 10.36
N ASN A 466 11.12 -9.07 9.16
CA ASN A 466 11.76 -7.77 8.96
C ASN A 466 11.05 -6.65 9.72
N LEU A 467 9.71 -6.65 9.73
CA LEU A 467 8.92 -5.67 10.47
C LEU A 467 9.15 -5.79 11.99
N GLU A 468 9.17 -7.00 12.53
CA GLU A 468 9.50 -7.23 13.95
C GLU A 468 10.93 -6.82 14.30
N TRP A 469 11.89 -7.02 13.38
CA TRP A 469 13.25 -6.51 13.53
C TRP A 469 13.28 -4.98 13.60
N MET A 470 12.52 -4.29 12.75
CA MET A 470 12.39 -2.82 12.79
C MET A 470 11.72 -2.36 14.09
N ARG A 471 10.69 -3.07 14.56
CA ARG A 471 10.02 -2.79 15.84
C ARG A 471 10.98 -2.86 17.01
N LYS A 472 11.77 -3.94 17.10
CA LYS A 472 12.78 -4.12 18.16
C LYS A 472 13.86 -3.04 18.16
N ARG A 473 14.02 -2.30 17.05
CA ARG A 473 14.95 -1.17 16.92
C ARG A 473 14.29 0.20 17.08
N GLY A 474 13.02 0.25 17.49
CA GLY A 474 12.30 1.49 17.80
C GLY A 474 11.86 2.30 16.57
N LEU A 475 11.75 1.66 15.39
CA LEU A 475 11.31 2.34 14.16
C LEU A 475 9.79 2.37 13.99
N LEU A 476 9.04 1.70 14.88
CA LEU A 476 7.61 1.44 14.71
C LEU A 476 6.79 1.95 15.91
N PRO A 477 6.84 3.27 16.21
CA PRO A 477 6.29 3.84 17.44
C PRO A 477 4.77 3.71 17.56
N LEU A 478 4.03 3.59 16.45
CA LEU A 478 2.57 3.35 16.48
C LEU A 478 2.21 2.04 17.17
N PHE A 479 3.05 1.02 17.00
CA PHE A 479 2.86 -0.28 17.63
C PHE A 479 3.28 -0.23 19.09
N ASP A 480 4.42 0.40 19.38
CA ASP A 480 4.94 0.50 20.75
C ASP A 480 4.06 1.39 21.65
N ALA A 481 3.45 2.43 21.08
CA ALA A 481 2.53 3.33 21.79
C ALA A 481 1.09 2.78 21.90
N GLY A 482 0.78 1.63 21.31
CA GLY A 482 -0.51 0.95 21.43
C GLY A 482 -1.63 1.51 20.54
N TYR A 483 -1.31 2.30 19.51
CA TYR A 483 -2.31 2.71 18.50
C TYR A 483 -2.72 1.53 17.62
N ILE A 484 -1.75 0.66 17.30
CA ILE A 484 -1.91 -0.52 16.45
C ILE A 484 -1.35 -1.74 17.17
N ASN A 485 -2.11 -2.84 17.20
CA ASN A 485 -1.60 -4.11 17.67
C ASN A 485 -1.01 -4.94 16.51
N ILE A 486 0.31 -5.13 16.48
CA ILE A 486 1.01 -5.85 15.40
C ILE A 486 0.52 -7.29 15.23
N LYS A 487 0.04 -7.95 16.29
CA LYS A 487 -0.46 -9.32 16.24
C LYS A 487 -1.87 -9.42 15.65
N ARG A 488 -2.63 -8.31 15.68
CA ARG A 488 -3.97 -8.20 15.09
C ARG A 488 -3.96 -7.68 13.65
N GLN A 489 -2.78 -7.44 13.10
CA GLN A 489 -2.59 -7.02 11.71
C GLN A 489 -2.37 -8.24 10.82
N TYR A 490 -3.05 -8.25 9.68
CA TYR A 490 -3.01 -9.33 8.71
C TYR A 490 -1.81 -9.22 7.77
N LEU A 491 -1.37 -10.35 7.24
CA LEU A 491 -0.61 -10.45 6.01
C LEU A 491 -1.56 -10.87 4.90
N THR A 492 -1.66 -10.07 3.85
CA THR A 492 -2.74 -10.21 2.87
C THR A 492 -2.25 -10.86 1.58
N ILE A 493 -2.95 -11.90 1.15
CA ILE A 493 -2.86 -12.44 -0.19
C ILE A 493 -3.88 -11.72 -1.05
N GLY A 494 -3.41 -10.82 -1.91
CA GLY A 494 -4.26 -10.10 -2.85
C GLY A 494 -4.58 -10.95 -4.08
N VAL A 495 -5.76 -10.78 -4.65
CA VAL A 495 -6.14 -11.39 -5.93
C VAL A 495 -6.64 -10.32 -6.90
N ASN A 496 -6.27 -10.47 -8.18
CA ASN A 496 -6.78 -9.67 -9.30
C ASN A 496 -6.75 -10.50 -10.59
N GLY A 497 -7.63 -10.19 -11.54
CA GLY A 497 -7.72 -10.93 -12.80
C GLY A 497 -8.62 -12.18 -12.75
N MET A 498 -9.51 -12.31 -11.75
CA MET A 498 -10.38 -13.48 -11.58
C MET A 498 -11.35 -13.66 -12.76
N VAL A 499 -12.01 -12.56 -13.14
CA VAL A 499 -13.00 -12.55 -14.22
C VAL A 499 -12.33 -12.85 -15.56
N GLU A 500 -11.19 -12.21 -15.81
CA GLU A 500 -10.43 -12.39 -17.06
C GLU A 500 -9.86 -13.80 -17.19
N ALA A 501 -9.42 -14.39 -16.07
CA ALA A 501 -8.97 -15.77 -16.02
C ALA A 501 -10.09 -16.74 -16.43
N ALA A 502 -11.29 -16.57 -15.88
CA ALA A 502 -12.46 -17.38 -16.21
C ALA A 502 -12.85 -17.22 -17.69
N GLU A 503 -12.89 -15.99 -18.21
CA GLU A 503 -13.18 -15.74 -19.64
C GLU A 503 -12.13 -16.36 -20.56
N SER A 504 -10.85 -16.39 -20.15
CA SER A 504 -9.78 -17.03 -20.93
C SER A 504 -9.97 -18.54 -21.10
N LEU A 505 -10.74 -19.17 -20.20
CA LEU A 505 -11.15 -20.57 -20.26
C LEU A 505 -12.49 -20.77 -20.98
N GLY A 506 -13.16 -19.69 -21.41
CA GLY A 506 -14.49 -19.73 -22.01
C GLY A 506 -15.63 -19.82 -21.00
N ILE A 507 -15.37 -19.62 -19.71
CA ILE A 507 -16.38 -19.65 -18.65
C ILE A 507 -17.21 -18.36 -18.73
N THR A 508 -18.54 -18.51 -18.71
CA THR A 508 -19.45 -17.37 -18.70
C THR A 508 -19.48 -16.72 -17.32
N ILE A 509 -19.34 -15.40 -17.25
CA ILE A 509 -19.35 -14.63 -16.00
C ILE A 509 -20.80 -14.31 -15.62
N SER A 510 -21.39 -15.20 -14.83
CA SER A 510 -22.71 -15.01 -14.22
C SER A 510 -22.81 -15.88 -12.96
N ASP A 511 -23.91 -15.76 -12.21
CA ASP A 511 -24.23 -16.67 -11.11
C ASP A 511 -24.63 -18.04 -11.65
N ASN A 512 -23.63 -18.78 -12.12
CA ASN A 512 -23.76 -20.13 -12.66
C ASN A 512 -22.78 -21.07 -11.95
N GLU A 513 -23.13 -22.35 -11.91
CA GLU A 513 -22.37 -23.37 -11.17
C GLU A 513 -20.92 -23.49 -11.63
N GLU A 514 -20.64 -23.35 -12.93
CA GLU A 514 -19.28 -23.44 -13.48
C GLU A 514 -18.38 -22.31 -12.97
N TYR A 515 -18.86 -21.06 -13.01
CA TYR A 515 -18.12 -19.90 -12.52
C TYR A 515 -17.98 -19.92 -10.99
N CYS A 516 -19.04 -20.27 -10.26
CA CYS A 516 -18.98 -20.43 -8.81
C CYS A 516 -17.92 -21.47 -8.40
N ASN A 517 -17.90 -22.63 -9.05
CA ASN A 517 -16.89 -23.66 -8.81
C ASN A 517 -15.47 -23.18 -9.16
N PHE A 518 -15.30 -22.41 -10.24
CA PHE A 518 -14.00 -21.83 -10.60
C PHE A 518 -13.48 -20.89 -9.51
N VAL A 519 -14.32 -19.96 -9.04
CA VAL A 519 -13.97 -19.01 -7.98
C VAL A 519 -13.69 -19.75 -6.67
N GLU A 520 -14.55 -20.70 -6.28
CA GLU A 520 -14.40 -21.49 -5.06
C GLU A 520 -13.08 -22.25 -5.03
N ARG A 521 -12.72 -22.95 -6.11
CA ARG A 521 -11.46 -23.71 -6.19
C ARG A 521 -10.22 -22.83 -5.91
N ILE A 522 -10.19 -21.61 -6.44
CA ILE A 522 -9.08 -20.67 -6.23
C ILE A 522 -9.09 -20.11 -4.81
N LEU A 523 -10.24 -19.67 -4.31
CA LEU A 523 -10.33 -19.06 -2.98
C LEU A 523 -10.13 -20.09 -1.86
N SER A 524 -10.61 -21.32 -2.01
CA SER A 524 -10.38 -22.42 -1.07
C SER A 524 -8.91 -22.81 -0.98
N LEU A 525 -8.16 -22.74 -2.10
CA LEU A 525 -6.71 -22.93 -2.08
C LEU A 525 -6.05 -21.89 -1.16
N ILE A 526 -6.34 -20.60 -1.38
CA ILE A 526 -5.79 -19.52 -0.56
C ILE A 526 -6.22 -19.65 0.90
N GLU A 527 -7.48 -19.97 1.16
CA GLU A 527 -8.01 -20.18 2.51
C GLU A 527 -7.28 -21.32 3.24
N SER A 528 -7.00 -22.43 2.55
CA SER A 528 -6.27 -23.57 3.12
C SER A 528 -4.87 -23.15 3.57
N TYR A 529 -4.18 -22.33 2.78
CA TYR A 529 -2.86 -21.80 3.13
C TYR A 529 -2.91 -20.74 4.23
N ASN A 530 -3.92 -19.86 4.22
CA ASN A 530 -4.16 -18.93 5.31
C ASN A 530 -4.29 -19.69 6.64
N LYS A 531 -5.05 -20.79 6.67
CA LYS A 531 -5.19 -21.66 7.85
C LYS A 531 -3.89 -22.38 8.21
N LYS A 532 -3.17 -22.91 7.20
CA LYS A 532 -1.88 -23.61 7.38
C LYS A 532 -0.82 -22.73 8.05
N TYR A 533 -0.73 -21.46 7.65
CA TYR A 533 0.32 -20.53 8.11
C TYR A 533 -0.09 -19.64 9.27
N ARG A 534 -1.37 -19.61 9.63
CA ARG A 534 -1.87 -18.85 10.78
C ARG A 534 -1.29 -19.38 12.09
N SER A 535 -1.00 -18.45 12.98
CA SER A 535 -0.66 -18.74 14.38
C SER A 535 -1.32 -17.72 15.31
N LYS A 536 -1.08 -17.84 16.63
CA LYS A 536 -1.57 -16.87 17.62
C LYS A 536 -1.00 -15.45 17.43
N ASP A 537 0.16 -15.32 16.78
CA ASP A 537 0.87 -14.05 16.61
C ASP A 537 0.92 -13.61 15.13
N LEU A 538 0.35 -14.41 14.22
CA LEU A 538 0.43 -14.21 12.78
C LEU A 538 -0.92 -14.54 12.12
N LEU A 539 -1.53 -13.53 11.51
CA LEU A 539 -2.81 -13.64 10.83
C LEU A 539 -2.63 -13.46 9.33
N PHE A 540 -3.39 -14.23 8.56
CA PHE A 540 -3.47 -14.14 7.10
C PHE A 540 -4.90 -13.95 6.65
N ASN A 541 -5.09 -13.17 5.58
CA ASN A 541 -6.37 -13.04 4.91
C ASN A 541 -6.20 -12.99 3.40
N CYS A 542 -7.32 -13.08 2.69
CA CYS A 542 -7.41 -12.90 1.25
C CYS A 542 -8.19 -11.62 0.95
N GLU A 543 -7.76 -10.83 -0.03
CA GLU A 543 -8.46 -9.63 -0.46
C GLU A 543 -8.56 -9.58 -1.99
N MET A 544 -9.77 -9.37 -2.52
CA MET A 544 -9.92 -8.85 -3.87
C MET A 544 -9.55 -7.37 -3.84
N ILE A 545 -8.30 -7.08 -4.18
CA ILE A 545 -7.74 -5.75 -3.98
C ILE A 545 -8.45 -4.72 -4.87
N PRO A 546 -8.52 -3.43 -4.48
CA PRO A 546 -9.11 -2.39 -5.32
C PRO A 546 -8.47 -2.25 -6.72
N ALA A 547 -7.19 -2.63 -6.82
CA ALA A 547 -6.42 -2.74 -8.05
C ALA A 547 -6.38 -1.49 -8.95
N GLU A 548 -6.56 -0.29 -8.40
CA GLU A 548 -6.61 0.99 -9.15
C GLU A 548 -5.46 1.16 -10.14
N ASN A 549 -4.25 0.78 -9.74
CA ASN A 549 -3.06 0.85 -10.60
C ASN A 549 -2.67 -0.51 -11.18
N VAL A 550 -2.70 -1.57 -10.35
CA VAL A 550 -2.22 -2.89 -10.77
C VAL A 550 -3.16 -3.58 -11.76
N GLY A 551 -4.47 -3.32 -11.74
CA GLY A 551 -5.40 -3.87 -12.73
C GLY A 551 -5.07 -3.44 -14.15
N VAL A 552 -4.66 -2.17 -14.33
CA VAL A 552 -4.18 -1.64 -15.63
C VAL A 552 -2.82 -2.22 -15.99
N LYS A 553 -1.91 -2.35 -15.01
CA LYS A 553 -0.59 -2.94 -15.23
C LYS A 553 -0.66 -4.41 -15.64
N HIS A 554 -1.44 -5.22 -14.94
CA HIS A 554 -1.63 -6.64 -15.26
C HIS A 554 -2.17 -6.81 -16.68
N ALA A 555 -3.24 -6.08 -17.03
CA ALA A 555 -3.79 -6.10 -18.40
C ALA A 555 -2.73 -5.73 -19.46
N ARG A 556 -1.94 -4.69 -19.22
CA ARG A 556 -0.87 -4.29 -20.15
C ARG A 556 0.23 -5.35 -20.27
N TRP A 557 0.78 -5.82 -19.15
CA TRP A 557 1.87 -6.81 -19.13
C TRP A 557 1.45 -8.13 -19.77
N ASP A 558 0.23 -8.58 -19.49
CA ASP A 558 -0.32 -9.79 -20.08
C ASP A 558 -0.51 -9.65 -21.60
N ARG A 559 -0.95 -8.48 -22.06
CA ARG A 559 -1.07 -8.19 -23.49
C ARG A 559 0.27 -8.17 -24.20
N GLU A 560 1.29 -7.57 -23.59
CA GLU A 560 2.67 -7.52 -24.11
C GLU A 560 3.26 -8.94 -24.24
N ASP A 561 2.97 -9.82 -23.29
CA ASP A 561 3.43 -11.21 -23.28
C ASP A 561 2.48 -12.19 -24.03
N GLY A 562 1.50 -11.66 -24.76
CA GLY A 562 0.62 -12.41 -25.66
C GLY A 562 -0.44 -13.27 -24.96
N TYR A 563 -0.82 -12.96 -23.72
CA TYR A 563 -1.96 -13.56 -23.02
C TYR A 563 -3.29 -12.98 -23.51
N TYR A 564 -4.38 -13.70 -23.27
CA TYR A 564 -5.74 -13.21 -23.49
C TYR A 564 -6.04 -12.09 -22.50
N VAL A 565 -6.44 -10.93 -23.03
CA VAL A 565 -6.71 -9.71 -22.27
C VAL A 565 -7.97 -9.05 -22.85
N PRO A 566 -9.16 -9.24 -22.24
CA PRO A 566 -10.41 -8.75 -22.80
C PRO A 566 -10.66 -7.26 -22.53
N ARG A 567 -9.83 -6.61 -21.70
CA ARG A 567 -10.03 -5.22 -21.25
C ARG A 567 -8.74 -4.56 -20.76
N ASP A 568 -8.77 -3.24 -20.67
CA ASP A 568 -7.59 -2.42 -20.31
C ASP A 568 -7.32 -2.31 -18.81
N CYS A 569 -8.29 -2.69 -17.98
CA CYS A 569 -8.14 -2.77 -16.53
C CYS A 569 -8.85 -4.04 -16.05
N TYR A 570 -8.12 -4.93 -15.37
CA TYR A 570 -8.72 -6.13 -14.78
C TYR A 570 -9.67 -5.79 -13.65
N ASN A 571 -10.76 -6.56 -13.57
CA ASN A 571 -11.80 -6.34 -12.58
C ASN A 571 -11.30 -6.55 -11.14
N SER A 572 -11.80 -5.70 -10.26
CA SER A 572 -11.61 -5.76 -8.80
C SER A 572 -12.85 -6.31 -8.08
N TYR A 573 -13.71 -7.00 -8.83
CA TYR A 573 -14.97 -7.61 -8.39
C TYR A 573 -15.10 -9.00 -9.01
N PHE A 574 -16.05 -9.79 -8.51
CA PHE A 574 -16.39 -11.10 -9.07
C PHE A 574 -17.31 -11.02 -10.29
N TYR A 575 -17.62 -9.82 -10.76
CA TYR A 575 -18.47 -9.57 -11.92
C TYR A 575 -17.83 -8.50 -12.81
N ILE A 576 -18.30 -8.43 -14.06
CA ILE A 576 -17.82 -7.46 -15.05
C ILE A 576 -18.35 -6.07 -14.68
N VAL A 577 -17.45 -5.08 -14.63
CA VAL A 577 -17.76 -3.65 -14.42
C VAL A 577 -17.45 -2.83 -15.65
#